data_AF-A0A9X5CEW4-F1
#
_entry.id   AF-A0A9X5CEW4-F1
#
_cell.length_a   1.000
_cell.length_b   1.000
_cell.length_c   1.000
_cell.angle_alpha   90.00
_cell.angle_beta   90.00
_cell.angle_gamma   90.00
#
_symmetry.space_group_name_H-M   'P 1'
#
loop_
_entity.id
_entity.type
_entity.pdbx_description
1 polymer ?
#
loop_
_entity_poly.entity_id
_entity_poly.type
_entity_poly.pdbx_seq_one_letter_code
_entity_poly.pdbx_strand_id
1 'polypeptide(L)'
;AALEASRPRVVLVEGPPEADPLVPSAASEDMRPPVALLAHAVDEPGRSAFWPLAAFSPEWVALRWALEHGVPARFIDLPAAHTLAWVRDDEDTDGQDGRDKDGEDGGTDAGAGEQDAPGEDVRVDPLGVLAGTAGYDDAERWWEDVVEHRGAGKGDALAPFTALEEAMTALRGTYGSGGHGRDLIREAHMRLRIRDAQREFGDGVAVVCGAWHVPALRRRTGVTADRALLKGLPKVKTDVTWVPWTHRRLSRAGGYGAGIDSPGWYAHLFAAPDRPVERWLTKVAGLLRAEDRTVSPGHVIEAVRLAETLAALRGRPLPGLGEATDAVRAVMCEGSDVPLALVRDRLVVGDVLGEVPDTVPAVPLQRDLERTQRRLRLGPEAAERELDLDLREDTGAERSRLLHRLRLLGIDWGRPAASRSGTGTFRETWRLRWEPELAVRTAEAGVWGTTVLAAATAKAEADAVTARGLADVTALAEHCLLAALPDALPVVMRVLADRAALDTDVAHLAKALPALVRSLRYGDVRGTDTAALAEVATGLAERVFVGLPPACAG
;
A
#
# COMPACT_ATOMS: atom_id res chain seq x y z
N ALA A 1 11.38 -20.48 17.95
CA ALA A 1 11.17 -21.62 18.88
C ALA A 1 10.76 -22.91 18.15
N ALA A 2 9.64 -22.95 17.42
CA ALA A 2 9.20 -24.16 16.72
C ALA A 2 10.20 -24.71 15.68
N LEU A 3 10.83 -23.82 14.89
CA LEU A 3 11.88 -24.20 13.93
C LEU A 3 13.15 -24.70 14.63
N GLU A 4 13.54 -24.08 15.74
CA GLU A 4 14.68 -24.54 16.57
C GLU A 4 14.46 -25.94 17.15
N ALA A 5 13.22 -26.23 17.57
CA ALA A 5 12.85 -27.53 18.13
C ALA A 5 12.77 -28.62 17.05
N SER A 6 12.23 -28.30 15.87
CA SER A 6 12.01 -29.26 14.79
C SER A 6 13.22 -29.47 13.86
N ARG A 7 14.10 -28.46 13.74
CA ARG A 7 15.31 -28.47 12.89
C ARG A 7 15.05 -29.03 11.48
N PRO A 8 14.12 -28.42 10.71
CA PRO A 8 13.79 -28.91 9.39
C PRO A 8 14.99 -28.81 8.44
N ARG A 9 14.99 -29.68 7.43
CA ARG A 9 15.95 -29.69 6.31
C ARG A 9 15.54 -28.75 5.18
N VAL A 10 14.29 -28.29 5.16
CA VAL A 10 13.75 -27.29 4.24
C VAL A 10 12.57 -26.57 4.90
N VAL A 11 12.46 -25.28 4.65
CA VAL A 11 11.33 -24.44 5.08
C VAL A 11 10.51 -24.06 3.85
N LEU A 12 9.22 -24.36 3.87
CA LEU A 12 8.27 -23.99 2.83
C LEU A 12 7.41 -22.86 3.35
N VAL A 13 7.32 -21.76 2.61
CA VAL A 13 6.62 -20.54 3.03
C VAL A 13 5.49 -20.24 2.05
N GLU A 14 4.34 -19.82 2.55
CA GLU A 14 3.26 -19.31 1.72
C GLU A 14 3.70 -18.04 0.98
N GLY A 15 3.52 -18.05 -0.34
CA GLY A 15 3.95 -17.00 -1.25
C GLY A 15 4.18 -17.57 -2.66
N PRO A 16 4.34 -16.70 -3.67
CA PRO A 16 4.45 -17.13 -5.06
C PRO A 16 5.84 -17.73 -5.33
N PRO A 17 5.94 -18.91 -5.99
CA PRO A 17 7.21 -19.54 -6.33
C PRO A 17 8.12 -18.69 -7.23
N GLU A 18 7.57 -17.72 -7.98
CA GLU A 18 8.36 -16.75 -8.73
C GLU A 18 9.28 -15.88 -7.83
N ALA A 19 9.01 -15.79 -6.53
CA ALA A 19 9.83 -15.08 -5.56
C ALA A 19 11.00 -15.90 -4.99
N ASP A 20 11.12 -17.21 -5.30
CA ASP A 20 12.22 -18.06 -4.82
C ASP A 20 13.62 -17.45 -5.06
N PRO A 21 13.92 -16.86 -6.25
CA PRO A 21 15.22 -16.22 -6.50
C PRO A 21 15.49 -14.99 -5.62
N LEU A 22 14.46 -14.39 -5.02
CA LEU A 22 14.58 -13.19 -4.20
C LEU A 22 14.84 -13.50 -2.72
N VAL A 23 14.65 -14.75 -2.29
CA VAL A 23 14.86 -15.20 -0.91
C VAL A 23 16.22 -14.78 -0.34
N PRO A 24 17.37 -14.91 -1.05
CA PRO A 24 18.67 -14.50 -0.51
C PRO A 24 18.75 -13.02 -0.13
N SER A 25 17.96 -12.15 -0.78
CA SER A 25 17.94 -10.71 -0.49
C SER A 25 17.41 -10.40 0.90
N ALA A 26 16.57 -11.29 1.47
CA ALA A 26 16.05 -11.15 2.82
C ALA A 26 17.14 -11.30 3.90
N ALA A 27 18.33 -11.81 3.55
CA ALA A 27 19.48 -11.89 4.45
C ALA A 27 20.18 -10.53 4.65
N SER A 28 20.01 -9.57 3.75
CA SER A 28 20.69 -8.28 3.79
C SER A 28 20.36 -7.48 5.06
N GLU A 29 21.36 -6.78 5.62
CA GLU A 29 21.17 -5.89 6.78
C GLU A 29 20.36 -4.63 6.43
N ASP A 30 20.39 -4.22 5.15
CA ASP A 30 19.63 -3.08 4.63
C ASP A 30 18.17 -3.44 4.31
N MET A 31 17.79 -4.72 4.46
CA MET A 31 16.42 -5.19 4.28
C MET A 31 15.66 -5.09 5.60
N ARG A 32 14.79 -4.08 5.73
CA ARG A 32 14.06 -3.80 6.97
C ARG A 32 12.54 -3.85 6.74
N PRO A 33 11.83 -4.84 7.28
CA PRO A 33 10.37 -4.88 7.21
C PRO A 33 9.70 -3.66 7.89
N PRO A 34 8.47 -3.29 7.49
CA PRO A 34 7.58 -4.05 6.62
C PRO A 34 7.96 -3.94 5.13
N VAL A 35 8.03 -5.07 4.44
CA VAL A 35 8.31 -5.16 2.99
C VAL A 35 7.25 -6.02 2.33
N ALA A 36 7.11 -5.97 1.02
CA ALA A 36 6.21 -6.86 0.29
C ALA A 36 6.90 -7.45 -0.93
N LEU A 37 6.54 -8.69 -1.27
CA LEU A 37 6.75 -9.18 -2.63
C LEU A 37 5.71 -8.51 -3.52
N LEU A 38 6.14 -7.80 -4.55
CA LEU A 38 5.31 -7.24 -5.61
C LEU A 38 5.44 -8.16 -6.82
N ALA A 39 4.35 -8.80 -7.23
CA ALA A 39 4.24 -9.42 -8.54
C ALA A 39 3.39 -8.54 -9.45
N HIS A 40 3.79 -8.36 -10.71
CA HIS A 40 2.97 -7.68 -11.71
C HIS A 40 3.02 -8.39 -13.05
N ALA A 41 2.00 -8.19 -13.88
CA ALA A 41 2.04 -8.63 -15.27
C ALA A 41 3.08 -7.82 -16.04
N VAL A 42 3.89 -8.48 -16.87
CA VAL A 42 4.97 -7.82 -17.63
C VAL A 42 4.42 -6.84 -18.65
N ASP A 43 3.32 -7.20 -19.31
CA ASP A 43 2.71 -6.39 -20.37
C ASP A 43 1.75 -5.32 -19.82
N GLU A 44 1.32 -5.44 -18.57
CA GLU A 44 0.35 -4.55 -17.92
C GLU A 44 0.69 -4.38 -16.42
N PRO A 45 1.70 -3.57 -16.06
CA PRO A 45 2.22 -3.50 -14.68
C PRO A 45 1.21 -3.09 -13.62
N GLY A 46 0.13 -2.40 -13.99
CA GLY A 46 -0.96 -2.05 -13.07
C GLY A 46 -1.69 -3.26 -12.51
N ARG A 47 -1.70 -4.36 -13.27
CA ARG A 47 -2.18 -5.65 -12.82
C ARG A 47 -1.14 -6.29 -11.92
N SER A 48 -1.28 -6.05 -10.62
CA SER A 48 -0.30 -6.43 -9.60
C SER A 48 -0.93 -7.12 -8.40
N ALA A 49 -0.08 -7.80 -7.63
CA ALA A 49 -0.42 -8.45 -6.37
C ALA A 49 0.73 -8.28 -5.39
N PHE A 50 0.40 -8.16 -4.11
CA PHE A 50 1.38 -8.00 -3.06
C PHE A 50 1.21 -9.07 -1.99
N TRP A 51 2.34 -9.55 -1.49
CA TRP A 51 2.42 -10.40 -0.30
C TRP A 51 3.22 -9.64 0.75
N PRO A 52 2.57 -8.92 1.66
CA PRO A 52 3.25 -8.13 2.67
C PRO A 52 3.83 -9.01 3.78
N LEU A 53 5.01 -8.65 4.25
CA LEU A 53 5.74 -9.29 5.34
C LEU A 53 6.18 -8.24 6.35
N ALA A 54 5.95 -8.54 7.62
CA ALA A 54 6.39 -7.74 8.75
C ALA A 54 7.49 -8.47 9.53
N ALA A 55 8.27 -7.75 10.33
CA ALA A 55 9.33 -8.38 11.14
C ALA A 55 8.81 -9.47 12.08
N PHE A 56 7.56 -9.34 12.51
CA PHE A 56 6.84 -10.26 13.37
C PHE A 56 5.99 -11.30 12.61
N SER A 57 5.92 -11.22 11.27
CA SER A 57 5.18 -12.20 10.48
C SER A 57 5.89 -13.57 10.51
N PRO A 58 5.16 -14.69 10.70
CA PRO A 58 5.75 -16.03 10.72
C PRO A 58 6.56 -16.35 9.47
N GLU A 59 6.11 -15.88 8.30
CA GLU A 59 6.77 -16.04 7.01
C GLU A 59 8.16 -15.38 7.02
N TRP A 60 8.23 -14.12 7.47
CA TRP A 60 9.50 -13.40 7.56
C TRP A 60 10.47 -14.06 8.53
N VAL A 61 9.97 -14.43 9.72
CA VAL A 61 10.76 -15.11 10.75
C VAL A 61 11.31 -16.44 10.22
N ALA A 62 10.51 -17.18 9.47
CA ALA A 62 10.90 -18.47 8.89
C ALA A 62 11.95 -18.32 7.78
N LEU A 63 11.79 -17.33 6.89
CA LEU A 63 12.79 -17.00 5.86
C LEU A 63 14.12 -16.62 6.49
N ARG A 64 14.11 -15.71 7.48
CA ARG A 64 15.31 -15.27 8.21
C ARG A 64 15.99 -16.43 8.91
N TRP A 65 15.22 -17.23 9.65
CA TRP A 65 15.74 -18.41 10.34
C TRP A 65 16.39 -19.40 9.36
N ALA A 66 15.74 -19.69 8.23
CA ALA A 66 16.26 -20.62 7.24
C ALA A 66 17.60 -20.13 6.65
N LEU A 67 17.68 -18.85 6.30
CA LEU A 67 18.90 -18.21 5.78
C LEU A 67 20.04 -18.22 6.80
N GLU A 68 19.75 -17.89 8.06
CA GLU A 68 20.73 -17.89 9.16
C GLU A 68 21.29 -19.30 9.46
N HIS A 69 20.49 -20.34 9.22
CA HIS A 69 20.88 -21.74 9.46
C HIS A 69 21.35 -22.48 8.20
N GLY A 70 21.42 -21.80 7.04
CA GLY A 70 21.79 -22.43 5.77
C GLY A 70 20.78 -23.49 5.29
N VAL A 71 19.53 -23.42 5.76
CA VAL A 71 18.43 -24.29 5.37
C VAL A 71 17.75 -23.69 4.12
N PRO A 72 17.50 -24.47 3.06
CA PRO A 72 16.76 -23.97 1.90
C PRO A 72 15.35 -23.50 2.30
N ALA A 73 14.95 -22.33 1.80
CA ALA A 73 13.58 -21.85 1.88
C ALA A 73 12.97 -21.75 0.47
N ARG A 74 11.70 -22.15 0.32
CA ARG A 74 10.97 -22.11 -0.95
C ARG A 74 9.53 -21.66 -0.74
N PHE A 75 9.00 -20.90 -1.68
CA PHE A 75 7.62 -20.51 -1.75
C PHE A 75 6.76 -21.64 -2.35
N ILE A 76 5.55 -21.82 -1.83
CA ILE A 76 4.70 -22.98 -2.18
C ILE A 76 3.25 -22.64 -2.56
N ASP A 77 2.86 -21.37 -2.56
CA ASP A 77 1.52 -20.97 -2.97
C ASP A 77 1.35 -21.06 -4.49
N LEU A 78 0.13 -20.84 -4.97
CA LEU A 78 -0.16 -20.77 -6.39
C LEU A 78 0.72 -19.70 -7.07
N PRO A 79 1.32 -20.01 -8.24
CA PRO A 79 2.09 -19.05 -9.02
C PRO A 79 1.35 -17.73 -9.24
N ALA A 80 2.06 -16.61 -9.07
CA ALA A 80 1.51 -15.28 -9.33
C ALA A 80 0.98 -15.15 -10.76
N ALA A 81 1.57 -15.88 -11.72
CA ALA A 81 1.08 -15.99 -13.10
C ALA A 81 -0.40 -16.40 -13.22
N HIS A 82 -0.91 -17.20 -12.29
CA HIS A 82 -2.31 -17.63 -12.26
C HIS A 82 -3.18 -16.65 -11.47
N THR A 83 -2.69 -16.23 -10.29
CA THR A 83 -3.41 -15.28 -9.43
C THR A 83 -3.68 -13.98 -10.17
N LEU A 84 -2.66 -13.45 -10.85
CA LEU A 84 -2.83 -12.26 -11.67
C LEU A 84 -3.78 -12.56 -12.82
N ALA A 85 -3.65 -13.70 -13.51
CA ALA A 85 -4.52 -14.11 -14.63
C ALA A 85 -6.04 -14.05 -14.32
N TRP A 86 -6.44 -14.31 -13.08
CA TRP A 86 -7.84 -14.21 -12.67
C TRP A 86 -8.36 -12.78 -12.45
N VAL A 87 -7.52 -11.83 -12.06
CA VAL A 87 -7.95 -10.43 -11.81
C VAL A 87 -8.62 -9.82 -13.05
N ARG A 88 -8.11 -10.14 -14.25
CA ARG A 88 -8.69 -9.69 -15.51
C ARG A 88 -10.03 -10.34 -15.82
N ASP A 89 -10.19 -11.62 -15.51
CA ASP A 89 -11.44 -12.32 -15.81
C ASP A 89 -12.58 -11.74 -14.95
N ASP A 90 -12.28 -11.34 -13.70
CA ASP A 90 -13.22 -10.63 -12.81
C ASP A 90 -13.53 -9.20 -13.34
N GLU A 91 -12.51 -8.43 -13.75
CA GLU A 91 -12.69 -7.07 -14.32
C GLU A 91 -13.41 -7.06 -15.68
N ASP A 92 -13.16 -8.06 -16.53
CA ASP A 92 -13.80 -8.21 -17.84
C ASP A 92 -15.26 -8.71 -17.72
N THR A 93 -15.62 -9.42 -16.64
CA THR A 93 -17.02 -9.84 -16.37
C THR A 93 -17.86 -8.69 -15.81
N ASP A 94 -17.31 -7.89 -14.90
CA ASP A 94 -18.00 -6.68 -14.39
C ASP A 94 -18.16 -5.59 -15.46
N GLY A 95 -17.22 -5.52 -16.43
CA GLY A 95 -17.27 -4.58 -17.55
C GLY A 95 -18.32 -4.88 -18.64
N GLN A 96 -18.95 -6.07 -18.62
CA GLN A 96 -19.96 -6.49 -19.60
C GLN A 96 -21.41 -6.28 -19.15
N ASP A 97 -21.68 -6.17 -17.85
CA ASP A 97 -23.02 -5.87 -17.32
C ASP A 97 -23.32 -4.34 -17.20
N GLY A 98 -22.36 -3.48 -17.52
CA GLY A 98 -22.49 -2.02 -17.44
C GLY A 98 -22.90 -1.28 -18.73
N ARG A 99 -23.20 -1.98 -19.83
CA ARG A 99 -23.66 -1.36 -21.09
C ARG A 99 -25.10 -1.73 -21.40
N ASP A 100 -26.01 -1.15 -20.63
CA ASP A 100 -27.34 -0.73 -21.09
C ASP A 100 -28.11 -0.20 -19.87
N LYS A 101 -28.00 1.12 -19.63
CA LYS A 101 -29.04 1.98 -19.02
C LYS A 101 -28.52 3.41 -18.89
N ASP A 102 -28.63 4.15 -19.99
CA ASP A 102 -28.77 5.61 -19.93
C ASP A 102 -30.16 5.95 -19.38
N GLY A 103 -30.25 6.93 -18.47
CA GLY A 103 -31.51 7.63 -18.17
C GLY A 103 -31.72 8.11 -16.72
N GLU A 104 -31.37 9.37 -16.48
CA GLU A 104 -32.07 10.39 -15.64
C GLU A 104 -32.25 10.25 -14.11
N ASP A 105 -31.57 11.18 -13.43
CA ASP A 105 -32.04 12.12 -12.37
C ASP A 105 -32.36 11.68 -10.91
N GLY A 106 -31.71 12.38 -9.96
CA GLY A 106 -32.37 12.97 -8.77
C GLY A 106 -32.31 12.28 -7.39
N GLY A 107 -31.41 12.75 -6.51
CA GLY A 107 -31.71 13.25 -5.15
C GLY A 107 -32.21 12.34 -3.98
N THR A 108 -31.43 12.37 -2.88
CA THR A 108 -31.79 12.35 -1.43
C THR A 108 -32.16 11.06 -0.65
N ASP A 109 -31.24 10.72 0.28
CA ASP A 109 -31.33 10.37 1.72
C ASP A 109 -32.20 9.21 2.31
N ALA A 110 -31.52 8.48 3.23
CA ALA A 110 -31.95 7.69 4.39
C ALA A 110 -32.84 6.41 4.30
N GLY A 111 -32.25 5.27 4.74
CA GLY A 111 -32.82 4.45 5.82
C GLY A 111 -33.47 3.08 5.50
N ALA A 112 -32.76 2.00 5.89
CA ALA A 112 -33.24 0.70 6.40
C ALA A 112 -33.84 -0.37 5.45
N GLY A 113 -33.11 -1.50 5.34
CA GLY A 113 -33.63 -2.86 5.64
C GLY A 113 -34.17 -3.74 4.50
N GLU A 114 -33.35 -4.76 4.12
CA GLU A 114 -33.71 -6.15 3.69
C GLU A 114 -34.61 -6.33 2.44
N GLN A 115 -34.44 -7.26 1.48
CA GLN A 115 -33.74 -8.54 1.35
C GLN A 115 -33.75 -8.95 -0.15
N ASP A 116 -32.83 -9.84 -0.52
CA ASP A 116 -32.81 -10.79 -1.65
C ASP A 116 -32.34 -10.38 -3.06
N ALA A 117 -31.06 -10.71 -3.31
CA ALA A 117 -30.69 -11.62 -4.40
C ALA A 117 -29.65 -12.64 -3.87
N PRO A 118 -29.81 -13.97 -4.08
CA PRO A 118 -28.86 -14.97 -3.61
C PRO A 118 -27.75 -15.17 -4.67
N GLY A 119 -26.52 -14.76 -4.36
CA GLY A 119 -25.42 -14.90 -5.33
C GLY A 119 -24.05 -14.32 -4.97
N GLU A 120 -23.71 -14.14 -3.69
CA GLU A 120 -22.31 -13.97 -3.27
C GLU A 120 -22.10 -14.80 -2.01
N ASP A 121 -21.29 -15.85 -2.10
CA ASP A 121 -20.92 -16.68 -0.94
C ASP A 121 -20.33 -15.77 0.15
N VAL A 122 -21.02 -15.66 1.29
CA VAL A 122 -20.52 -14.95 2.48
C VAL A 122 -19.20 -15.60 2.89
N ARG A 123 -18.09 -14.92 2.61
CA ARG A 123 -16.75 -15.36 2.98
C ARG A 123 -16.66 -15.41 4.50
N VAL A 124 -16.32 -16.57 5.04
CA VAL A 124 -16.22 -16.77 6.49
C VAL A 124 -14.89 -16.20 6.97
N ASP A 125 -14.91 -15.31 7.98
CA ASP A 125 -13.73 -14.95 8.75
C ASP A 125 -13.53 -16.00 9.87
N PRO A 126 -12.55 -16.92 9.74
CA PRO A 126 -12.37 -17.99 10.71
C PRO A 126 -11.99 -17.48 12.10
N LEU A 127 -11.20 -16.40 12.18
CA LEU A 127 -10.76 -15.84 13.46
C LEU A 127 -11.91 -15.11 14.16
N GLY A 128 -12.70 -14.33 13.40
CA GLY A 128 -13.93 -13.73 13.91
C GLY A 128 -14.93 -14.75 14.46
N VAL A 129 -15.11 -15.89 13.78
CA VAL A 129 -16.00 -16.97 14.28
C VAL A 129 -15.45 -17.58 15.58
N LEU A 130 -14.15 -17.85 15.68
CA LEU A 130 -13.54 -18.37 16.92
C LEU A 130 -13.68 -17.38 18.07
N ALA A 131 -13.41 -16.10 17.80
CA ALA A 131 -13.55 -15.02 18.76
C ALA A 131 -14.99 -14.92 19.28
N GLY A 132 -15.98 -14.83 18.39
CA GLY A 132 -17.39 -14.76 18.75
C GLY A 132 -17.86 -16.00 19.54
N THR A 133 -17.41 -17.20 19.15
CA THR A 133 -17.72 -18.45 19.87
C THR A 133 -17.12 -18.47 21.28
N ALA A 134 -15.94 -17.85 21.46
CA ALA A 134 -15.29 -17.70 22.75
C ALA A 134 -15.82 -16.51 23.58
N GLY A 135 -16.80 -15.76 23.05
CA GLY A 135 -17.40 -14.60 23.72
C GLY A 135 -16.63 -13.29 23.56
N TYR A 136 -15.70 -13.21 22.61
CA TYR A 136 -14.97 -12.00 22.26
C TYR A 136 -15.72 -11.22 21.18
N ASP A 137 -15.68 -9.89 21.30
CA ASP A 137 -16.19 -8.93 20.32
C ASP A 137 -15.18 -8.59 19.21
N ASP A 138 -13.92 -8.99 19.40
CA ASP A 138 -12.79 -8.67 18.54
C ASP A 138 -11.84 -9.87 18.40
N ALA A 139 -11.48 -10.17 17.15
CA ALA A 139 -10.62 -11.28 16.80
C ALA A 139 -9.16 -11.07 17.23
N GLU A 140 -8.66 -9.83 17.20
CA GLU A 140 -7.30 -9.53 17.67
C GLU A 140 -7.19 -9.74 19.18
N ARG A 141 -8.16 -9.28 19.98
CA ARG A 141 -8.21 -9.60 21.43
C ARG A 141 -8.21 -11.08 21.72
N TRP A 142 -9.00 -11.86 20.98
CA TRP A 142 -9.00 -13.33 21.12
C TRP A 142 -7.63 -13.91 20.79
N TRP A 143 -7.01 -13.44 19.69
CA TRP A 143 -5.68 -13.86 19.27
C TRP A 143 -4.61 -13.54 20.32
N GLU A 144 -4.63 -12.34 20.91
CA GLU A 144 -3.74 -11.95 21.99
C GLU A 144 -3.80 -12.95 23.15
N ASP A 145 -4.99 -13.25 23.66
CA ASP A 145 -5.16 -14.09 24.85
C ASP A 145 -4.85 -15.56 24.59
N VAL A 146 -5.20 -16.06 23.41
CA VAL A 146 -5.10 -17.48 23.08
C VAL A 146 -3.76 -17.83 22.44
N VAL A 147 -3.10 -16.89 21.75
CA VAL A 147 -1.84 -17.15 21.02
C VAL A 147 -0.69 -16.37 21.63
N GLU A 148 -0.74 -15.04 21.67
CA GLU A 148 0.41 -14.21 22.05
C GLU A 148 0.76 -14.30 23.54
N HIS A 149 -0.24 -14.34 24.42
CA HIS A 149 -0.08 -14.40 25.87
C HIS A 149 0.24 -15.81 26.41
N ARG A 150 0.25 -16.84 25.55
CA ARG A 150 0.76 -18.17 25.92
C ARG A 150 2.29 -18.12 26.01
N GLY A 151 2.78 -17.67 27.15
CA GLY A 151 4.16 -17.26 27.40
C GLY A 151 5.23 -18.05 26.63
N ALA A 152 6.06 -17.32 25.89
CA ALA A 152 7.25 -17.85 25.25
C ALA A 152 8.16 -18.53 26.30
N GLY A 153 8.40 -19.83 26.14
CA GLY A 153 9.48 -20.54 26.83
C GLY A 153 9.12 -21.39 28.05
N LYS A 154 7.85 -21.67 28.35
CA LYS A 154 7.47 -22.62 29.44
C LYS A 154 6.62 -23.81 29.02
N GLY A 155 6.51 -24.09 27.72
CA GLY A 155 5.71 -25.21 27.20
C GLY A 155 6.24 -25.76 25.87
N ASP A 156 5.53 -26.77 25.35
CA ASP A 156 5.79 -27.31 24.01
C ASP A 156 5.58 -26.22 22.95
N ALA A 157 6.64 -25.91 22.19
CA ALA A 157 6.63 -24.88 21.16
C ALA A 157 5.67 -25.19 20.00
N LEU A 158 5.23 -26.45 19.86
CA LEU A 158 4.27 -26.87 18.84
C LEU A 158 2.81 -26.85 19.33
N ALA A 159 2.57 -26.75 20.63
CA ALA A 159 1.22 -26.81 21.20
C ALA A 159 0.25 -25.75 20.63
N PRO A 160 0.64 -24.48 20.39
CA PRO A 160 -0.23 -23.50 19.75
C PRO A 160 -0.65 -23.92 18.34
N PHE A 161 0.27 -24.53 17.57
CA PHE A 161 -0.01 -25.01 16.21
C PHE A 161 -1.03 -26.14 16.20
N THR A 162 -0.91 -27.10 17.13
CA THR A 162 -1.88 -28.20 17.27
C THR A 162 -3.27 -27.67 17.62
N ALA A 163 -3.37 -26.72 18.56
CA ALA A 163 -4.64 -26.13 18.95
C ALA A 163 -5.29 -25.35 17.79
N LEU A 164 -4.51 -24.60 17.02
CA LEU A 164 -4.99 -23.91 15.82
C LEU A 164 -5.41 -24.89 14.71
N GLU A 165 -4.67 -25.98 14.50
CA GLU A 165 -5.02 -27.04 13.54
C GLU A 165 -6.38 -27.67 13.90
N GLU A 166 -6.62 -27.98 15.17
CA GLU A 166 -7.90 -28.52 15.65
C GLU A 166 -9.05 -27.53 15.45
N ALA A 167 -8.86 -26.27 15.82
CA ALA A 167 -9.87 -25.22 15.66
C ALA A 167 -10.24 -25.00 14.18
N MET A 168 -9.24 -24.88 13.30
CA MET A 168 -9.46 -24.68 11.86
C MET A 168 -10.08 -25.93 11.21
N THR A 169 -9.73 -27.14 11.69
CA THR A 169 -10.35 -28.38 11.23
C THR A 169 -11.85 -28.41 11.58
N ALA A 170 -12.21 -28.01 12.80
CA ALA A 170 -13.62 -27.94 13.21
C ALA A 170 -14.40 -26.93 12.35
N LEU A 171 -13.86 -25.73 12.13
CA LEU A 171 -14.49 -24.73 11.28
C LEU A 171 -14.67 -25.21 9.84
N ARG A 172 -13.64 -25.84 9.25
CA ARG A 172 -13.77 -26.41 7.89
C ARG A 172 -14.77 -27.55 7.80
N GLY A 173 -14.98 -28.29 8.88
CA GLY A 173 -16.05 -29.27 8.97
C GLY A 173 -17.44 -28.65 8.82
N THR A 174 -17.65 -27.45 9.35
CA THR A 174 -18.91 -26.71 9.29
C THR A 174 -19.06 -25.88 8.02
N TYR A 175 -18.00 -25.17 7.61
CA TYR A 175 -18.04 -24.15 6.55
C TYR A 175 -17.36 -24.56 5.24
N GLY A 176 -16.83 -25.78 5.13
CA GLY A 176 -16.13 -26.26 3.94
C GLY A 176 -14.88 -25.42 3.63
N SER A 177 -14.79 -24.87 2.42
CA SER A 177 -13.72 -23.94 2.02
C SER A 177 -14.00 -22.48 2.42
N GLY A 178 -15.08 -22.20 3.16
CA GLY A 178 -15.40 -20.86 3.67
C GLY A 178 -15.77 -19.84 2.59
N GLY A 179 -16.26 -20.30 1.42
CA GLY A 179 -16.53 -19.43 0.26
C GLY A 179 -15.29 -19.11 -0.59
N HIS A 180 -14.12 -19.65 -0.27
CA HIS A 180 -12.88 -19.39 -1.01
C HIS A 180 -12.62 -20.46 -2.09
N GLY A 181 -13.34 -20.40 -3.22
CA GLY A 181 -13.17 -21.36 -4.32
C GLY A 181 -11.73 -21.43 -4.87
N ARG A 182 -11.00 -20.31 -4.84
CA ARG A 182 -9.58 -20.22 -5.24
C ARG A 182 -8.66 -20.98 -4.28
N ASP A 183 -9.02 -21.14 -3.01
CA ASP A 183 -8.18 -21.85 -2.03
C ASP A 183 -8.03 -23.33 -2.37
N LEU A 184 -9.04 -23.98 -2.96
CA LEU A 184 -8.91 -25.38 -3.38
C LEU A 184 -7.79 -25.57 -4.40
N ILE A 185 -7.61 -24.59 -5.29
CA ILE A 185 -6.59 -24.58 -6.33
C ILE A 185 -5.21 -24.28 -5.71
N ARG A 186 -5.14 -23.27 -4.84
CA ARG A 186 -3.92 -22.93 -4.08
C ARG A 186 -3.42 -24.12 -3.26
N GLU A 187 -4.30 -24.75 -2.50
CA GLU A 187 -3.99 -25.91 -1.67
C GLU A 187 -3.58 -27.13 -2.49
N ALA A 188 -4.16 -27.33 -3.68
CA ALA A 188 -3.72 -28.39 -4.59
C ALA A 188 -2.27 -28.15 -5.05
N HIS A 189 -1.91 -26.90 -5.37
CA HIS A 189 -0.54 -26.53 -5.69
C HIS A 189 0.40 -26.75 -4.48
N MET A 190 0.06 -26.21 -3.31
CA MET A 190 0.82 -26.35 -2.08
C MET A 190 1.07 -27.82 -1.73
N ARG A 191 0.05 -28.69 -1.80
CA ARG A 191 0.20 -30.14 -1.57
C ARG A 191 1.17 -30.79 -2.55
N LEU A 192 1.21 -30.36 -3.81
CA LEU A 192 2.19 -30.88 -4.77
C LEU A 192 3.61 -30.44 -4.40
N ARG A 193 3.81 -29.17 -4.04
CA ARG A 193 5.11 -28.64 -3.60
C ARG A 193 5.62 -29.30 -2.31
N ILE A 194 4.73 -29.56 -1.36
CA ILE A 194 5.05 -30.32 -0.14
C ILE A 194 5.52 -31.73 -0.49
N ARG A 195 4.84 -32.43 -1.39
CA ARG A 195 5.29 -33.77 -1.85
C ARG A 195 6.62 -33.72 -2.59
N ASP A 196 6.88 -32.68 -3.37
CA ASP A 196 8.18 -32.47 -4.02
C ASP A 196 9.29 -32.34 -2.97
N ALA A 197 9.08 -31.49 -1.97
CA ALA A 197 10.03 -31.30 -0.87
C ALA A 197 10.24 -32.57 -0.04
N GLN A 198 9.17 -33.32 0.26
CA GLN A 198 9.28 -34.59 0.99
C GLN A 198 10.08 -35.64 0.22
N ARG A 199 9.99 -35.67 -1.12
CA ARG A 199 10.83 -36.56 -1.95
C ARG A 199 12.31 -36.19 -1.90
N GLU A 200 12.63 -34.90 -1.77
CA GLU A 200 14.00 -34.39 -1.75
C GLU A 200 14.62 -34.45 -0.34
N PHE A 201 13.85 -34.12 0.70
CA PHE A 201 14.34 -33.89 2.06
C PHE A 201 13.84 -34.90 3.09
N GLY A 202 12.92 -35.80 2.74
CA GLY A 202 12.28 -36.75 3.65
C GLY A 202 11.26 -36.05 4.56
N ASP A 203 11.16 -36.50 5.81
CA ASP A 203 10.21 -35.95 6.78
C ASP A 203 10.64 -34.60 7.40
N GLY A 204 11.85 -34.12 7.10
CA GLY A 204 12.40 -32.86 7.60
C GLY A 204 11.85 -31.62 6.89
N VAL A 205 10.54 -31.51 6.69
CA VAL A 205 9.89 -30.39 6.00
C VAL A 205 9.08 -29.58 7.00
N ALA A 206 9.37 -28.28 7.12
CA ALA A 206 8.51 -27.33 7.81
C ALA A 206 7.68 -26.53 6.79
N VAL A 207 6.40 -26.31 7.09
CA VAL A 207 5.50 -25.48 6.27
C VAL A 207 4.99 -24.32 7.11
N VAL A 208 5.10 -23.11 6.59
CA VAL A 208 4.60 -21.86 7.19
C VAL A 208 3.54 -21.30 6.25
N CYS A 209 2.29 -21.35 6.68
CA CYS A 209 1.13 -20.92 5.91
C CYS A 209 0.03 -20.43 6.85
N GLY A 210 -0.97 -19.76 6.30
CA GLY A 210 -2.20 -19.40 7.00
C GLY A 210 -2.85 -20.63 7.62
N ALA A 211 -3.29 -20.50 8.88
CA ALA A 211 -3.86 -21.61 9.65
C ALA A 211 -5.07 -22.26 8.96
N TRP A 212 -5.82 -21.49 8.16
CA TRP A 212 -6.95 -21.97 7.37
C TRP A 212 -6.55 -23.09 6.40
N HIS A 213 -5.34 -23.06 5.83
CA HIS A 213 -4.91 -24.06 4.86
C HIS A 213 -4.49 -25.39 5.50
N VAL A 214 -4.10 -25.39 6.78
CA VAL A 214 -3.49 -26.55 7.47
C VAL A 214 -4.34 -27.83 7.34
N PRO A 215 -5.66 -27.83 7.62
CA PRO A 215 -6.46 -29.05 7.50
C PRO A 215 -6.50 -29.61 6.06
N ALA A 216 -6.47 -28.74 5.05
CA ALA A 216 -6.43 -29.16 3.66
C ALA A 216 -5.07 -29.70 3.20
N LEU A 217 -3.97 -29.19 3.77
CA LEU A 217 -2.63 -29.68 3.48
C LEU A 217 -2.37 -31.03 4.15
N ARG A 218 -3.00 -31.30 5.29
CA ARG A 218 -2.99 -32.59 6.01
C ARG A 218 -3.83 -33.67 5.35
N ARG A 219 -4.86 -33.29 4.59
CA ARG A 219 -5.76 -34.23 3.92
C ARG A 219 -5.01 -35.10 2.92
N ARG A 220 -5.26 -36.40 2.97
CA ARG A 220 -4.77 -37.34 1.95
C ARG A 220 -5.57 -37.17 0.66
N THR A 221 -4.94 -36.51 -0.31
CA THR A 221 -5.47 -36.34 -1.67
C THR A 221 -4.56 -37.02 -2.68
N GLY A 222 -5.13 -37.58 -3.75
CA GLY A 222 -4.35 -38.18 -4.84
C GLY A 222 -3.70 -37.12 -5.72
N VAL A 223 -2.44 -37.37 -6.15
CA VAL A 223 -1.68 -36.45 -7.03
C VAL A 223 -2.44 -36.12 -8.32
N THR A 224 -3.17 -37.10 -8.88
CA THR A 224 -3.99 -36.90 -10.09
C THR A 224 -5.14 -35.91 -9.86
N ALA A 225 -5.77 -35.93 -8.68
CA ALA A 225 -6.84 -35.00 -8.35
C ALA A 225 -6.32 -33.57 -8.19
N ASP A 226 -5.19 -33.39 -7.49
CA ASP A 226 -4.54 -32.08 -7.36
C ASP A 226 -4.14 -31.52 -8.74
N ARG A 227 -3.56 -32.36 -9.61
CA ARG A 227 -3.19 -31.94 -10.98
C ARG A 227 -4.40 -31.60 -11.85
N ALA A 228 -5.55 -32.23 -11.63
CA ALA A 228 -6.76 -31.93 -12.37
C ALA A 228 -7.26 -30.50 -12.09
N LEU A 229 -7.19 -30.06 -10.82
CA LEU A 229 -7.56 -28.69 -10.42
C LEU A 229 -6.66 -27.61 -11.00
N LEU A 230 -5.40 -27.94 -11.30
CA LEU A 230 -4.43 -27.02 -11.88
C LEU A 230 -4.41 -27.01 -13.42
N LYS A 231 -5.18 -27.89 -14.05
CA LYS A 231 -5.19 -28.04 -15.52
C LYS A 231 -6.03 -26.95 -16.15
N GLY A 232 -5.48 -26.29 -17.17
CA GLY A 232 -6.21 -25.30 -17.97
C GLY A 232 -6.36 -23.93 -17.31
N LEU A 233 -5.68 -23.68 -16.18
CA LEU A 233 -5.68 -22.38 -15.54
C LEU A 233 -5.06 -21.31 -16.45
N PRO A 234 -5.67 -20.11 -16.55
CA PRO A 234 -5.13 -19.01 -17.33
C PRO A 234 -3.78 -18.56 -16.74
N LYS A 235 -2.90 -18.04 -17.58
CA LYS A 235 -1.54 -17.61 -17.20
C LYS A 235 -1.20 -16.31 -17.89
N VAL A 236 -0.53 -15.43 -17.15
CA VAL A 236 0.12 -14.22 -17.67
C VAL A 236 1.61 -14.26 -17.35
N LYS A 237 2.44 -13.63 -18.18
CA LYS A 237 3.87 -13.47 -17.87
C LYS A 237 4.02 -12.48 -16.73
N THR A 238 4.75 -12.86 -15.69
CA THR A 238 4.92 -12.06 -14.47
C THR A 238 6.37 -11.75 -14.21
N ASP A 239 6.58 -10.64 -13.49
CA ASP A 239 7.85 -10.31 -12.85
C ASP A 239 7.60 -10.06 -11.36
N VAL A 240 8.59 -10.34 -10.51
CA VAL A 240 8.46 -10.24 -9.05
C VAL A 240 9.67 -9.52 -8.46
N THR A 241 9.43 -8.63 -7.50
CA THR A 241 10.48 -7.93 -6.75
C THR A 241 10.08 -7.62 -5.31
N TRP A 242 11.04 -7.21 -4.48
CA TRP A 242 10.78 -6.63 -3.16
C TRP A 242 10.47 -5.13 -3.28
N VAL A 243 9.46 -4.68 -2.55
CA VAL A 243 9.15 -3.25 -2.38
C VAL A 243 8.99 -2.89 -0.90
N PRO A 244 9.35 -1.66 -0.51
CA PRO A 244 8.98 -1.12 0.79
C PRO A 244 7.47 -1.20 1.01
N TRP A 245 7.07 -1.59 2.22
CA TRP A 245 5.67 -1.60 2.64
C TRP A 245 5.48 -0.69 3.86
N THR A 246 4.25 -0.51 4.32
CA THR A 246 3.97 0.32 5.50
C THR A 246 3.06 -0.40 6.49
N HIS A 247 3.20 -0.05 7.77
CA HIS A 247 2.28 -0.52 8.81
C HIS A 247 0.82 -0.16 8.49
N ARG A 248 0.55 1.08 8.05
CA ARG A 248 -0.81 1.48 7.61
C ARG A 248 -1.40 0.58 6.53
N ARG A 249 -0.57 0.02 5.65
CA ARG A 249 -1.02 -0.90 4.60
C ARG A 249 -1.17 -2.33 5.09
N LEU A 250 -0.44 -2.76 6.13
CA LEU A 250 -0.72 -4.02 6.83
C LEU A 250 -2.14 -4.02 7.43
N SER A 251 -2.60 -2.87 7.94
CA SER A 251 -3.88 -2.70 8.64
C SER A 251 -5.13 -2.58 7.77
N ARG A 252 -5.01 -2.43 6.45
CA ARG A 252 -6.21 -2.41 5.61
C ARG A 252 -6.89 -3.78 5.58
N ALA A 253 -8.13 -3.84 6.04
CA ALA A 253 -9.06 -4.93 5.79
C ALA A 253 -9.56 -4.83 4.32
N GLY A 254 -9.03 -5.67 3.43
CA GLY A 254 -9.38 -5.70 2.01
C GLY A 254 -8.39 -5.00 1.07
N GLY A 255 -8.19 -5.58 -0.11
CA GLY A 255 -7.09 -5.25 -1.04
C GLY A 255 -5.79 -5.98 -0.69
N TYR A 256 -4.64 -5.34 -0.96
CA TYR A 256 -3.29 -5.89 -0.76
C TYR A 256 -2.77 -5.89 0.69
N GLY A 257 -3.66 -5.74 1.69
CA GLY A 257 -3.30 -5.67 3.11
C GLY A 257 -3.11 -7.05 3.76
N ALA A 258 -2.51 -7.07 4.95
CA ALA A 258 -2.37 -8.30 5.75
C ALA A 258 -3.55 -8.55 6.70
N GLY A 259 -4.47 -7.58 6.84
CA GLY A 259 -5.61 -7.67 7.75
C GLY A 259 -5.24 -7.59 9.23
N ILE A 260 -4.12 -6.94 9.56
CA ILE A 260 -3.63 -6.78 10.95
C ILE A 260 -3.97 -5.37 11.39
N ASP A 261 -4.99 -5.16 12.23
CA ASP A 261 -5.49 -3.84 12.60
C ASP A 261 -4.49 -3.04 13.44
N SER A 262 -3.65 -3.74 14.22
CA SER A 262 -2.70 -3.12 15.16
C SER A 262 -1.22 -3.49 14.92
N PRO A 263 -0.67 -3.25 13.72
CA PRO A 263 0.66 -3.73 13.33
C PRO A 263 1.79 -3.10 14.17
N GLY A 264 1.64 -1.86 14.62
CA GLY A 264 2.61 -1.21 15.50
C GLY A 264 2.63 -1.78 16.92
N TRP A 265 1.49 -2.31 17.39
CA TRP A 265 1.40 -3.05 18.65
C TRP A 265 2.08 -4.43 18.55
N TYR A 266 1.78 -5.22 17.52
CA TYR A 266 2.44 -6.52 17.32
C TYR A 266 3.95 -6.39 17.06
N ALA A 267 4.37 -5.37 16.31
CA ALA A 267 5.79 -5.05 16.17
C ALA A 267 6.45 -4.77 17.53
N HIS A 268 5.74 -4.09 18.43
CA HIS A 268 6.23 -3.83 19.78
C HIS A 268 6.30 -5.11 20.62
N LEU A 269 5.25 -5.94 20.63
CA LEU A 269 5.26 -7.21 21.35
C LEU A 269 6.41 -8.11 20.90
N PHE A 270 6.67 -8.16 19.60
CA PHE A 270 7.75 -8.96 19.03
C PHE A 270 9.14 -8.41 19.37
N ALA A 271 9.34 -7.09 19.30
CA ALA A 271 10.64 -6.46 19.55
C ALA A 271 10.98 -6.32 21.05
N ALA A 272 9.96 -6.24 21.91
CA ALA A 272 10.10 -6.04 23.35
C ALA A 272 9.33 -7.11 24.14
N PRO A 273 9.72 -8.39 24.03
CA PRO A 273 9.03 -9.48 24.72
C PRO A 273 9.17 -9.40 26.25
N ASP A 274 10.21 -8.71 26.75
CA ASP A 274 10.35 -8.42 28.17
C ASP A 274 9.66 -7.11 28.55
N ARG A 275 8.73 -7.20 29.52
CA ARG A 275 7.97 -6.06 30.05
C ARG A 275 7.22 -5.29 28.95
N PRO A 276 6.39 -5.98 28.14
CA PRO A 276 5.77 -5.40 26.95
C PRO A 276 4.88 -4.21 27.32
N VAL A 277 4.09 -4.32 28.38
CA VAL A 277 3.15 -3.26 28.80
C VAL A 277 3.89 -2.02 29.26
N GLU A 278 4.92 -2.15 30.10
CA GLU A 278 5.63 -0.99 30.63
C GLU A 278 6.42 -0.25 29.56
N ARG A 279 7.05 -0.99 28.63
CA ARG A 279 7.76 -0.39 27.50
C ARG A 279 6.80 0.28 26.52
N TRP A 280 5.63 -0.31 26.28
CA TRP A 280 4.61 0.30 25.46
C TRP A 280 4.14 1.63 26.04
N LEU A 281 3.73 1.64 27.31
CA LEU A 281 3.25 2.85 27.97
C LEU A 281 4.35 3.92 28.10
N THR A 282 5.61 3.51 28.21
CA THR A 282 6.75 4.43 28.12
C THR A 282 6.87 5.05 26.72
N LYS A 283 6.69 4.26 25.66
CA LYS A 283 6.68 4.72 24.26
C LYS A 283 5.54 5.71 24.01
N VAL A 284 4.34 5.41 24.50
CA VAL A 284 3.18 6.31 24.44
C VAL A 284 3.47 7.63 25.14
N ALA A 285 4.03 7.60 26.36
CA ALA A 285 4.41 8.80 27.08
C ALA A 285 5.46 9.64 26.32
N GLY A 286 6.39 8.98 25.63
CA GLY A 286 7.37 9.64 24.75
C GLY A 286 6.70 10.39 23.60
N LEU A 287 5.76 9.75 22.89
CA LEU A 287 4.98 10.38 21.83
C LEU A 287 4.19 11.59 22.34
N LEU A 288 3.45 11.43 23.44
CA LEU A 288 2.63 12.52 23.98
C LEU A 288 3.49 13.72 24.42
N ARG A 289 4.68 13.48 24.99
CA ARG A 289 5.63 14.56 25.31
C ARG A 289 6.17 15.28 24.07
N ALA A 290 6.42 14.56 22.99
CA ALA A 290 6.87 15.16 21.72
C ALA A 290 5.82 16.09 21.10
N GLU A 291 4.55 15.89 21.49
CA GLU A 291 3.40 16.70 21.09
C GLU A 291 2.99 17.68 22.20
N ASP A 292 3.98 18.12 22.99
CA ASP A 292 3.87 19.11 24.06
C ASP A 292 2.87 18.77 25.18
N ARG A 293 2.58 17.48 25.41
CA ARG A 293 1.74 17.04 26.54
C ARG A 293 2.56 16.67 27.78
N THR A 294 2.07 17.09 28.94
CA THR A 294 2.72 16.88 30.23
C THR A 294 2.47 15.47 30.78
N VAL A 295 3.24 14.49 30.32
CA VAL A 295 3.17 13.11 30.85
C VAL A 295 4.37 12.82 31.76
N SER A 296 4.15 12.59 33.06
CA SER A 296 5.23 12.26 34.01
C SER A 296 5.50 10.74 34.09
N PRO A 297 6.64 10.30 34.64
CA PRO A 297 6.83 8.88 34.98
C PRO A 297 5.75 8.33 35.92
N GLY A 298 5.15 9.16 36.77
CA GLY A 298 4.02 8.77 37.62
C GLY A 298 2.80 8.34 36.80
N HIS A 299 2.51 9.02 35.68
CA HIS A 299 1.46 8.61 34.76
C HIS A 299 1.75 7.25 34.11
N VAL A 300 3.01 6.94 33.81
CA VAL A 300 3.38 5.64 33.25
C VAL A 300 3.16 4.53 34.27
N ILE A 301 3.60 4.72 35.52
CA ILE A 301 3.42 3.73 36.59
C ILE A 301 1.93 3.48 36.84
N GLU A 302 1.12 4.54 36.92
CA GLU A 302 -0.31 4.41 37.16
C GLU A 302 -1.04 3.79 35.95
N ALA A 303 -0.65 4.12 34.72
CA ALA A 303 -1.21 3.49 33.53
C ALA A 303 -0.89 1.97 33.47
N VAL A 304 0.32 1.55 33.85
CA VAL A 304 0.67 0.12 33.94
C VAL A 304 -0.24 -0.57 34.96
N ARG A 305 -0.34 0.00 36.16
CA ARG A 305 -1.18 -0.53 37.23
C ARG A 305 -2.66 -0.62 36.82
N LEU A 306 -3.16 0.40 36.13
CA LEU A 306 -4.53 0.42 35.63
C LEU A 306 -4.74 -0.65 34.55
N ALA A 307 -3.81 -0.81 33.61
CA ALA A 307 -3.90 -1.84 32.58
C ALA A 307 -3.93 -3.26 33.20
N GLU A 308 -3.08 -3.53 34.19
CA GLU A 308 -3.09 -4.78 34.97
C GLU A 308 -4.41 -5.00 35.73
N THR A 309 -4.93 -3.94 36.35
CA THR A 309 -6.21 -4.00 37.06
C THR A 309 -7.37 -4.28 36.10
N LEU A 310 -7.39 -3.63 34.94
CA LEU A 310 -8.40 -3.85 33.90
C LEU A 310 -8.33 -5.28 33.35
N ALA A 311 -7.14 -5.82 33.14
CA ALA A 311 -6.96 -7.21 32.70
C ALA A 311 -7.56 -8.18 33.73
N ALA A 312 -7.25 -7.99 35.01
CA ALA A 312 -7.79 -8.80 36.10
C ALA A 312 -9.32 -8.70 36.19
N LEU A 313 -9.89 -7.49 36.09
CA LEU A 313 -11.34 -7.28 36.11
C LEU A 313 -12.06 -7.93 34.92
N ARG A 314 -11.39 -7.99 33.76
CA ARG A 314 -11.89 -8.61 32.52
C ARG A 314 -11.61 -10.12 32.46
N GLY A 315 -10.96 -10.69 33.47
CA GLY A 315 -10.59 -12.11 33.49
C GLY A 315 -9.53 -12.49 32.45
N ARG A 316 -8.74 -11.52 31.96
CA ARG A 316 -7.69 -11.74 30.97
C ARG A 316 -6.39 -12.21 31.62
N PRO A 317 -5.58 -13.03 30.94
CA PRO A 317 -4.33 -13.54 31.48
C PRO A 317 -3.27 -12.44 31.66
N LEU A 318 -3.22 -11.48 30.73
CA LEU A 318 -2.27 -10.35 30.70
C LEU A 318 -2.96 -9.12 30.07
N PRO A 319 -2.46 -7.90 30.30
CA PRO A 319 -2.98 -6.70 29.65
C PRO A 319 -2.67 -6.72 28.16
N GLY A 320 -3.71 -6.67 27.33
CA GLY A 320 -3.59 -6.52 25.88
C GLY A 320 -3.67 -5.06 25.43
N LEU A 321 -3.81 -4.86 24.12
CA LEU A 321 -3.92 -3.51 23.55
C LEU A 321 -5.13 -2.74 24.09
N GLY A 322 -6.25 -3.43 24.32
CA GLY A 322 -7.47 -2.83 24.87
C GLY A 322 -7.26 -2.22 26.26
N GLU A 323 -6.69 -2.97 27.19
CA GLU A 323 -6.40 -2.48 28.56
C GLU A 323 -5.36 -1.36 28.53
N ALA A 324 -4.32 -1.50 27.71
CA ALA A 324 -3.31 -0.46 27.55
C ALA A 324 -3.93 0.84 27.00
N THR A 325 -4.81 0.74 26.01
CA THR A 325 -5.49 1.89 25.39
C THR A 325 -6.42 2.58 26.39
N ASP A 326 -7.20 1.82 27.16
CA ASP A 326 -8.07 2.38 28.20
C ASP A 326 -7.27 3.04 29.32
N ALA A 327 -6.14 2.45 29.71
CA ALA A 327 -5.25 3.03 30.69
C ALA A 327 -4.61 4.35 30.21
N VAL A 328 -4.17 4.39 28.94
CA VAL A 328 -3.67 5.62 28.30
C VAL A 328 -4.76 6.69 28.25
N ARG A 329 -5.99 6.30 27.87
CA ARG A 329 -7.14 7.20 27.84
C ARG A 329 -7.37 7.84 29.21
N ALA A 330 -7.44 7.04 30.26
CA ALA A 330 -7.75 7.52 31.60
C ALA A 330 -6.60 8.34 32.22
N VAL A 331 -5.36 7.86 32.11
CA VAL A 331 -4.24 8.40 32.90
C VAL A 331 -3.41 9.43 32.14
N MET A 332 -3.19 9.25 30.83
CA MET A 332 -2.30 10.11 30.03
C MET A 332 -3.06 11.10 29.14
N CYS A 333 -4.33 10.82 28.87
CA CYS A 333 -5.18 11.60 27.97
C CYS A 333 -6.34 12.31 28.67
N GLU A 334 -6.44 12.20 30.00
CA GLU A 334 -7.49 12.84 30.82
C GLU A 334 -8.91 12.49 30.32
N GLY A 335 -9.11 11.28 29.83
CA GLY A 335 -10.39 10.78 29.29
C GLY A 335 -10.68 11.17 27.83
N SER A 336 -9.82 11.98 27.20
CA SER A 336 -10.05 12.54 25.86
C SER A 336 -9.64 11.59 24.73
N ASP A 337 -10.53 11.42 23.74
CA ASP A 337 -10.26 10.62 22.55
C ASP A 337 -9.37 11.34 21.52
N VAL A 338 -9.18 12.66 21.64
CA VAL A 338 -8.34 13.46 20.71
C VAL A 338 -6.86 13.09 20.79
N PRO A 339 -6.18 13.16 21.97
CA PRO A 339 -4.83 12.61 22.11
C PRO A 339 -4.74 11.11 21.87
N LEU A 340 -5.80 10.37 22.22
CA LEU A 340 -5.82 8.93 22.02
C LEU A 340 -5.80 8.57 20.53
N ALA A 341 -6.49 9.34 19.69
CA ALA A 341 -6.48 9.17 18.24
C ALA A 341 -5.07 9.32 17.65
N LEU A 342 -4.25 10.23 18.19
CA LEU A 342 -2.85 10.36 17.80
C LEU A 342 -2.04 9.10 18.18
N VAL A 343 -2.25 8.56 19.38
CA VAL A 343 -1.59 7.30 19.80
C VAL A 343 -2.01 6.14 18.90
N ARG A 344 -3.30 6.06 18.56
CA ARG A 344 -3.81 5.05 17.62
C ARG A 344 -3.14 5.18 16.25
N ASP A 345 -3.10 6.38 15.69
CA ASP A 345 -2.52 6.62 14.36
C ASP A 345 -1.00 6.37 14.34
N ARG A 346 -0.24 6.95 15.28
CA ARG A 346 1.23 6.97 15.24
C ARG A 346 1.90 5.76 15.89
N LEU A 347 1.23 5.04 16.79
CA LEU A 347 1.82 3.89 17.50
C LEU A 347 1.07 2.58 17.27
N VAL A 348 -0.26 2.55 17.41
CA VAL A 348 -1.03 1.30 17.26
C VAL A 348 -1.01 0.83 15.82
N VAL A 349 -1.35 1.71 14.88
CA VAL A 349 -1.13 1.47 13.45
C VAL A 349 0.34 1.73 13.13
N GLY A 350 0.77 2.99 13.25
CA GLY A 350 2.15 3.39 13.07
C GLY A 350 2.51 3.75 11.63
N ASP A 351 3.56 4.58 11.53
CA ASP A 351 4.04 5.19 10.28
C ASP A 351 5.34 4.57 9.78
N VAL A 352 5.62 3.33 10.17
CA VAL A 352 6.85 2.64 9.76
C VAL A 352 6.75 2.32 8.27
N LEU A 353 7.75 2.78 7.52
CA LEU A 353 8.04 2.40 6.14
C LEU A 353 9.24 1.46 6.16
N GLY A 354 9.14 0.31 5.49
CA GLY A 354 10.29 -0.59 5.36
C GLY A 354 11.34 -0.08 4.39
N GLU A 355 12.45 -0.80 4.34
CA GLU A 355 13.60 -0.50 3.49
C GLU A 355 14.01 -1.74 2.71
N VAL A 356 14.35 -1.56 1.43
CA VAL A 356 14.80 -2.61 0.53
C VAL A 356 16.18 -2.23 0.01
N PRO A 357 17.16 -3.17 -0.05
CA PRO A 357 18.50 -2.90 -0.54
C PRO A 357 18.56 -2.56 -2.03
N ASP A 358 19.54 -1.76 -2.44
CA ASP A 358 19.83 -1.40 -3.85
C ASP A 358 20.15 -2.61 -4.75
N THR A 359 20.55 -3.73 -4.14
CA THR A 359 20.86 -4.98 -4.85
C THR A 359 19.61 -5.69 -5.37
N VAL A 360 18.43 -5.34 -4.86
CA VAL A 360 17.17 -5.93 -5.32
C VAL A 360 16.90 -5.48 -6.77
N PRO A 361 16.45 -6.40 -7.65
CA PRO A 361 16.03 -6.04 -9.00
C PRO A 361 14.90 -4.99 -8.97
N ALA A 362 15.08 -3.87 -9.67
CA ALA A 362 14.05 -2.84 -9.77
C ALA A 362 13.97 -2.35 -11.21
N VAL A 363 12.78 -1.90 -11.62
CA VAL A 363 12.58 -1.30 -12.94
C VAL A 363 13.49 -0.07 -13.11
N PRO A 364 14.00 0.22 -14.32
CA PRO A 364 14.95 1.32 -14.53
C PRO A 364 14.47 2.68 -14.00
N LEU A 365 13.18 3.01 -14.19
CA LEU A 365 12.58 4.25 -13.72
C LEU A 365 12.57 4.37 -12.19
N GLN A 366 12.33 3.27 -11.48
CA GLN A 366 12.38 3.21 -10.01
C GLN A 366 13.80 3.55 -9.51
N ARG A 367 14.84 2.98 -10.14
CA ARG A 367 16.24 3.27 -9.80
C ARG A 367 16.63 4.73 -10.07
N ASP A 368 16.11 5.33 -11.13
CA ASP A 368 16.33 6.74 -11.43
C ASP A 368 15.65 7.65 -10.40
N LEU A 369 14.42 7.30 -10.00
CA LEU A 369 13.68 8.00 -8.94
C LEU A 369 14.44 7.93 -7.60
N GLU A 370 14.85 6.73 -7.16
CA GLU A 370 15.60 6.54 -5.91
C GLU A 370 16.92 7.32 -5.89
N ARG A 371 17.66 7.32 -7.01
CA ARG A 371 18.88 8.11 -7.16
C ARG A 371 18.60 9.61 -7.02
N THR A 372 17.51 10.08 -7.62
CA THR A 372 17.10 11.48 -7.55
C THR A 372 16.64 11.86 -6.14
N GLN A 373 15.89 11.00 -5.46
CA GLN A 373 15.49 11.16 -4.06
C GLN A 373 16.70 11.33 -3.14
N ARG A 374 17.73 10.49 -3.29
CA ARG A 374 18.98 10.58 -2.52
C ARG A 374 19.73 11.87 -2.81
N ARG A 375 19.88 12.24 -4.09
CA ARG A 375 20.55 13.49 -4.51
C ARG A 375 19.88 14.72 -3.90
N LEU A 376 18.54 14.75 -3.91
CA LEU A 376 17.75 15.87 -3.39
C LEU A 376 17.51 15.82 -1.88
N ARG A 377 18.00 14.77 -1.20
CA ARG A 377 17.72 14.49 0.22
C ARG A 377 16.23 14.54 0.51
N LEU A 378 15.44 14.00 -0.41
CA LEU A 378 13.99 13.93 -0.33
C LEU A 378 13.63 12.45 -0.31
N GLY A 379 13.65 11.84 0.88
CA GLY A 379 13.32 10.43 1.06
C GLY A 379 11.81 10.19 1.15
N PRO A 380 11.34 9.00 0.75
CA PRO A 380 9.96 8.57 0.96
C PRO A 380 9.68 8.39 2.47
N GLU A 381 8.49 8.81 2.91
CA GLU A 381 8.04 8.70 4.30
C GLU A 381 6.57 8.28 4.30
N ALA A 382 6.18 7.32 5.14
CA ALA A 382 4.79 6.90 5.26
C ALA A 382 3.94 7.90 6.06
N ALA A 383 4.57 8.69 6.94
CA ALA A 383 3.95 9.82 7.61
C ALA A 383 3.69 10.98 6.63
N GLU A 384 2.59 11.70 6.83
CA GLU A 384 2.38 12.96 6.10
C GLU A 384 3.39 14.01 6.58
N ARG A 385 4.11 14.61 5.63
CA ARG A 385 5.06 15.70 5.87
C ARG A 385 4.70 16.91 5.03
N GLU A 386 4.58 18.06 5.67
CA GLU A 386 4.50 19.35 4.97
C GLU A 386 5.93 19.82 4.60
N LEU A 387 6.11 20.20 3.34
CA LEU A 387 7.38 20.66 2.78
C LEU A 387 7.18 22.02 2.12
N ASP A 388 7.81 23.04 2.68
CA ASP A 388 7.89 24.36 2.08
C ASP A 388 9.15 24.46 1.21
N LEU A 389 8.97 24.90 -0.03
CA LEU A 389 10.02 25.07 -1.02
C LEU A 389 10.17 26.54 -1.40
N ASP A 390 11.38 27.09 -1.32
CA ASP A 390 11.74 28.36 -1.95
C ASP A 390 12.30 28.08 -3.35
N LEU A 391 11.61 28.56 -4.38
CA LEU A 391 11.94 28.29 -5.78
C LEU A 391 13.18 29.08 -6.26
N ARG A 392 13.70 30.02 -5.46
CA ARG A 392 14.94 30.75 -5.77
C ARG A 392 16.19 29.96 -5.39
N GLU A 393 16.04 28.95 -4.55
CA GLU A 393 17.10 28.01 -4.21
C GLU A 393 17.11 26.86 -5.23
N ASP A 394 18.28 26.53 -5.79
CA ASP A 394 18.40 25.47 -6.80
C ASP A 394 17.84 24.13 -6.31
N THR A 395 18.06 23.80 -5.04
CA THR A 395 17.54 22.57 -4.42
C THR A 395 16.01 22.61 -4.28
N GLY A 396 15.45 23.76 -3.91
CA GLY A 396 14.00 23.96 -3.81
C GLY A 396 13.32 23.85 -5.16
N ALA A 397 13.90 24.48 -6.18
CA ALA A 397 13.46 24.38 -7.57
C ALA A 397 13.53 22.94 -8.10
N GLU A 398 14.63 22.21 -7.87
CA GLU A 398 14.76 20.81 -8.29
C GLU A 398 13.74 19.88 -7.60
N ARG A 399 13.46 20.08 -6.31
CA ARG A 399 12.44 19.33 -5.58
C ARG A 399 11.04 19.59 -6.15
N SER A 400 10.70 20.85 -6.42
CA SER A 400 9.42 21.21 -7.05
C SER A 400 9.27 20.56 -8.42
N ARG A 401 10.31 20.64 -9.27
CA ARG A 401 10.33 20.01 -10.61
C ARG A 401 10.12 18.50 -10.52
N LEU A 402 10.78 17.81 -9.59
CA LEU A 402 10.58 16.37 -9.39
C LEU A 402 9.12 16.05 -9.05
N LEU A 403 8.53 16.74 -8.07
CA LEU A 403 7.15 16.49 -7.64
C LEU A 403 6.14 16.74 -8.77
N HIS A 404 6.33 17.79 -9.56
CA HIS A 404 5.49 18.05 -10.74
C HIS A 404 5.63 16.98 -11.84
N ARG A 405 6.85 16.50 -12.10
CA ARG A 405 7.08 15.41 -13.06
C ARG A 405 6.42 14.11 -12.61
N LEU A 406 6.50 13.78 -11.33
CA LEU A 406 5.85 12.60 -10.78
C LEU A 406 4.32 12.71 -10.86
N ARG A 407 3.74 13.88 -10.59
CA ARG A 407 2.30 14.12 -10.80
C ARG A 407 1.86 13.96 -12.25
N LEU A 408 2.66 14.43 -13.22
CA LEU A 408 2.38 14.16 -14.64
C LEU A 408 2.35 12.66 -14.92
N LEU A 409 3.28 11.90 -14.33
CA LEU A 409 3.31 10.44 -14.44
C LEU A 409 2.14 9.73 -13.72
N GLY A 410 1.35 10.42 -12.91
CA GLY A 410 0.30 9.82 -12.07
C GLY A 410 0.83 9.22 -10.77
N ILE A 411 2.06 9.60 -10.38
CA ILE A 411 2.71 9.20 -9.13
C ILE A 411 2.48 10.32 -8.11
N ASP A 412 1.37 10.25 -7.39
CA ASP A 412 0.90 11.27 -6.43
C ASP A 412 1.67 11.25 -5.09
N TRP A 413 3.00 11.24 -5.12
CA TRP A 413 3.83 11.31 -3.91
C TRP A 413 3.65 12.64 -3.15
N GLY A 414 3.39 13.72 -3.87
CA GLY A 414 3.17 15.04 -3.30
C GLY A 414 1.95 15.74 -3.87
N ARG A 415 1.18 16.38 -2.99
CA ARG A 415 0.05 17.25 -3.38
C ARG A 415 0.34 18.70 -2.99
N PRO A 416 0.13 19.68 -3.89
CA PRO A 416 0.22 21.09 -3.52
C PRO A 416 -0.76 21.40 -2.39
N ALA A 417 -0.31 22.17 -1.41
CA ALA A 417 -1.11 22.65 -0.30
C ALA A 417 -1.12 24.18 -0.27
N ALA A 418 -2.15 24.77 0.32
CA ALA A 418 -2.22 26.21 0.50
C ALA A 418 -1.08 26.68 1.42
N SER A 419 -0.32 27.68 0.97
CA SER A 419 0.78 28.24 1.74
C SER A 419 0.26 28.88 3.04
N ARG A 420 0.78 28.44 4.19
CA ARG A 420 0.44 29.02 5.51
C ARG A 420 1.01 30.42 5.72
N SER A 421 2.01 30.82 4.92
CA SER A 421 2.61 32.16 5.01
C SER A 421 2.90 32.75 3.62
N GLY A 422 2.39 33.97 3.36
CA GLY A 422 2.77 34.85 2.25
C GLY A 422 2.21 34.52 0.86
N THR A 423 1.70 35.54 0.17
CA THR A 423 1.17 35.52 -1.21
C THR A 423 2.24 35.52 -2.31
N GLY A 424 3.47 35.09 -2.00
CA GLY A 424 4.60 35.15 -2.92
C GLY A 424 4.62 33.98 -3.91
N THR A 425 4.74 34.26 -5.21
CA THR A 425 4.82 33.27 -6.31
C THR A 425 6.09 32.42 -6.31
N PHE A 426 7.04 32.70 -5.41
CA PHE A 426 8.31 31.99 -5.26
C PHE A 426 8.29 30.90 -4.18
N ARG A 427 7.17 30.74 -3.45
CA ARG A 427 7.03 29.67 -2.44
C ARG A 427 5.97 28.67 -2.82
N GLU A 428 6.29 27.40 -2.59
CA GLU A 428 5.34 26.31 -2.73
C GLU A 428 5.29 25.47 -1.46
N THR A 429 4.09 25.17 -1.00
CA THR A 429 3.87 24.24 0.11
C THR A 429 3.34 22.94 -0.48
N TRP A 430 3.93 21.83 -0.07
CA TRP A 430 3.59 20.48 -0.51
C TRP A 430 3.28 19.60 0.68
N ARG A 431 2.29 18.72 0.55
CA ARG A 431 2.07 17.61 1.47
C ARG A 431 2.56 16.33 0.80
N LEU A 432 3.54 15.70 1.42
CA LEU A 432 4.17 14.49 0.93
C LEU A 432 3.73 13.30 1.76
N ARG A 433 3.38 12.20 1.09
CA ARG A 433 3.14 10.89 1.72
C ARG A 433 3.49 9.80 0.72
N TRP A 434 4.37 8.90 1.10
CA TRP A 434 4.69 7.74 0.29
C TRP A 434 3.75 6.58 0.61
N GLU A 435 3.18 6.00 -0.45
CA GLU A 435 2.36 4.79 -0.36
C GLU A 435 2.96 3.69 -1.24
N PRO A 436 2.88 2.42 -0.85
CA PRO A 436 3.45 1.33 -1.65
C PRO A 436 2.92 1.24 -3.08
N GLU A 437 1.67 1.65 -3.33
CA GLU A 437 1.07 1.71 -4.67
C GLU A 437 1.84 2.66 -5.60
N LEU A 438 2.56 3.64 -5.05
CA LEU A 438 3.43 4.51 -5.85
C LEU A 438 4.59 3.74 -6.48
N ALA A 439 5.00 2.60 -5.93
CA ALA A 439 5.98 1.71 -6.57
C ALA A 439 5.38 1.06 -7.84
N VAL A 440 4.11 0.66 -7.80
CA VAL A 440 3.39 0.16 -9.00
C VAL A 440 3.18 1.28 -10.01
N ARG A 441 2.75 2.46 -9.58
CA ARG A 441 2.64 3.64 -10.48
C ARG A 441 3.98 4.00 -11.11
N THR A 442 5.09 3.81 -10.39
CA THR A 442 6.43 4.00 -10.94
C THR A 442 6.78 2.92 -11.96
N ALA A 443 6.39 1.66 -11.75
CA ALA A 443 6.56 0.60 -12.74
C ALA A 443 5.72 0.82 -14.00
N GLU A 444 4.44 1.20 -13.86
CA GLU A 444 3.56 1.58 -14.96
C GLU A 444 4.14 2.76 -15.78
N ALA A 445 4.64 3.78 -15.08
CA ALA A 445 5.24 4.95 -15.72
C ALA A 445 6.51 4.60 -16.52
N GLY A 446 7.12 3.44 -16.27
CA GLY A 446 8.30 2.95 -16.99
C GLY A 446 8.07 2.76 -18.49
N VAL A 447 6.81 2.58 -18.93
CA VAL A 447 6.44 2.52 -20.36
C VAL A 447 6.81 3.79 -21.11
N TRP A 448 6.79 4.95 -20.43
CA TRP A 448 7.12 6.25 -21.01
C TRP A 448 8.63 6.54 -21.05
N GLY A 449 9.44 5.83 -20.27
CA GLY A 449 10.88 6.02 -20.26
C GLY A 449 11.59 5.45 -19.03
N THR A 450 12.92 5.42 -19.09
CA THR A 450 13.78 4.87 -18.04
C THR A 450 14.22 5.88 -16.99
N THR A 451 13.93 7.17 -17.20
CA THR A 451 14.21 8.26 -16.24
C THR A 451 12.96 9.11 -16.04
N VAL A 452 12.83 9.75 -14.87
CA VAL A 452 11.64 10.56 -14.52
C VAL A 452 11.44 11.71 -15.51
N LEU A 453 12.54 12.34 -15.96
CA LEU A 453 12.48 13.40 -16.96
C LEU A 453 12.00 12.88 -18.32
N ALA A 454 12.60 11.81 -18.84
CA ALA A 454 12.24 11.26 -20.14
C ALA A 454 10.79 10.74 -20.15
N ALA A 455 10.41 10.02 -19.09
CA ALA A 455 9.05 9.49 -18.93
C ALA A 455 8.01 10.62 -18.86
N ALA A 456 8.24 11.65 -18.06
CA ALA A 456 7.31 12.78 -17.96
C ALA A 456 7.21 13.57 -19.29
N THR A 457 8.31 13.68 -20.03
CA THR A 457 8.34 14.32 -21.36
C THR A 457 7.50 13.54 -22.37
N ALA A 458 7.78 12.25 -22.52
CA ALA A 458 7.05 11.39 -23.48
C ALA A 458 5.56 11.30 -23.15
N LYS A 459 5.22 11.23 -21.85
CA LYS A 459 3.82 11.24 -21.40
C LYS A 459 3.12 12.55 -21.73
N ALA A 460 3.76 13.69 -21.45
CA ALA A 460 3.18 15.00 -21.77
C ALA A 460 2.97 15.20 -23.29
N GLU A 461 3.88 14.71 -24.13
CA GLU A 461 3.70 14.73 -25.58
C GLU A 461 2.49 13.90 -26.03
N ALA A 462 2.33 12.69 -25.47
CA ALA A 462 1.20 11.82 -25.77
C ALA A 462 -0.15 12.39 -25.27
N ASP A 463 -0.17 12.93 -24.06
CA ASP A 463 -1.34 13.59 -23.47
C ASP A 463 -1.76 14.81 -24.30
N ALA A 464 -0.81 15.57 -24.85
CA ALA A 464 -1.12 16.70 -25.72
C ALA A 464 -1.87 16.26 -26.99
N VAL A 465 -1.38 15.22 -27.66
CA VAL A 465 -1.98 14.70 -28.89
C VAL A 465 -3.39 14.16 -28.62
N THR A 466 -3.60 13.46 -27.51
CA THR A 466 -4.86 12.80 -27.17
C THR A 466 -5.90 13.70 -26.49
N ALA A 467 -5.48 14.84 -25.94
CA ALA A 467 -6.37 15.81 -25.28
C ALA A 467 -7.54 16.23 -26.19
N ARG A 468 -8.75 16.32 -25.63
CA ARG A 468 -9.96 16.60 -26.43
C ARG A 468 -10.35 18.07 -26.39
N GLY A 469 -10.09 18.76 -25.28
CA GLY A 469 -10.44 20.16 -25.10
C GLY A 469 -9.25 21.11 -25.10
N LEU A 470 -9.51 22.37 -25.45
CA LEU A 470 -8.53 23.47 -25.32
C LEU A 470 -8.08 23.68 -23.86
N ALA A 471 -9.01 23.48 -22.91
CA ALA A 471 -8.72 23.57 -21.49
C ALA A 471 -7.69 22.52 -21.02
N ASP A 472 -7.81 21.28 -21.51
CA ASP A 472 -6.91 20.18 -21.16
C ASP A 472 -5.47 20.47 -21.62
N VAL A 473 -5.31 20.93 -22.86
CA VAL A 473 -3.98 21.28 -23.41
C VAL A 473 -3.39 22.48 -22.68
N THR A 474 -4.23 23.45 -22.31
CA THR A 474 -3.79 24.63 -21.55
C THR A 474 -3.29 24.23 -20.16
N ALA A 475 -4.01 23.35 -19.46
CA ALA A 475 -3.58 22.82 -18.17
C ALA A 475 -2.30 21.99 -18.30
N LEU A 476 -2.15 21.21 -19.38
CA LEU A 476 -0.95 20.45 -19.67
C LEU A 476 0.27 21.36 -19.95
N ALA A 477 0.08 22.48 -20.65
CA ALA A 477 1.13 23.48 -20.86
C ALA A 477 1.61 24.07 -19.53
N GLU A 478 0.67 24.43 -18.64
CA GLU A 478 0.98 24.89 -17.28
C GLU A 478 1.78 23.81 -16.51
N HIS A 479 1.36 22.55 -16.57
CA HIS A 479 2.08 21.45 -15.93
C HIS A 479 3.48 21.22 -16.52
N CYS A 480 3.68 21.37 -17.84
CA CYS A 480 4.99 21.23 -18.48
C CYS A 480 5.97 22.32 -18.02
N LEU A 481 5.48 23.55 -17.83
CA LEU A 481 6.27 24.65 -17.27
C LEU A 481 6.65 24.37 -15.81
N LEU A 482 5.69 23.92 -15.01
CA LEU A 482 5.92 23.57 -13.61
C LEU A 482 6.88 22.37 -13.44
N ALA A 483 6.84 21.42 -14.37
CA ALA A 483 7.72 20.25 -14.42
C ALA A 483 9.07 20.54 -15.11
N ALA A 484 9.27 21.72 -15.69
CA ALA A 484 10.43 22.08 -16.51
C ALA A 484 10.74 21.02 -17.57
N LEU A 485 9.83 20.85 -18.53
CA LEU A 485 9.92 19.91 -19.66
C LEU A 485 10.15 20.66 -20.99
N PRO A 486 11.39 21.05 -21.31
CA PRO A 486 11.67 21.89 -22.47
C PRO A 486 11.38 21.21 -23.81
N ASP A 487 11.49 19.88 -23.89
CA ASP A 487 11.29 19.14 -25.14
C ASP A 487 9.80 18.90 -25.43
N ALA A 488 8.97 18.69 -24.39
CA ALA A 488 7.54 18.49 -24.54
C ALA A 488 6.78 19.80 -24.81
N LEU A 489 7.25 20.92 -24.25
CA LEU A 489 6.54 22.20 -24.32
C LEU A 489 6.27 22.67 -25.76
N PRO A 490 7.22 22.63 -26.72
CA PRO A 490 6.95 22.98 -28.12
C PRO A 490 5.84 22.13 -28.76
N VAL A 491 5.77 20.84 -28.43
CA VAL A 491 4.72 19.93 -28.95
C VAL A 491 3.36 20.33 -28.39
N VAL A 492 3.27 20.54 -27.08
CA VAL A 492 2.04 20.99 -26.40
C VAL A 492 1.57 22.33 -26.95
N MET A 493 2.49 23.28 -27.14
CA MET A 493 2.19 24.62 -27.64
C MET A 493 1.70 24.60 -29.10
N ARG A 494 2.27 23.75 -29.96
CA ARG A 494 1.77 23.55 -31.32
C ARG A 494 0.33 23.02 -31.31
N VAL A 495 0.06 21.99 -30.52
CA VAL A 495 -1.28 21.41 -30.40
C VAL A 495 -2.28 22.42 -29.83
N LEU A 496 -1.87 23.24 -28.87
CA LEU A 496 -2.67 24.32 -28.31
C LEU A 496 -3.04 25.35 -29.38
N ALA A 497 -2.06 25.80 -30.18
CA ALA A 497 -2.26 26.76 -31.26
C ALA A 497 -3.18 26.20 -32.35
N ASP A 498 -2.98 24.94 -32.75
CA ASP A 498 -3.82 24.26 -33.75
C ASP A 498 -5.28 24.17 -33.28
N ARG A 499 -5.51 23.79 -32.02
CA ARG A 499 -6.87 23.72 -31.46
C ARG A 499 -7.51 25.09 -31.30
N ALA A 500 -6.77 26.08 -30.78
CA ALA A 500 -7.26 27.45 -30.66
C ALA A 500 -7.57 28.11 -32.01
N ALA A 501 -6.96 27.63 -33.10
CA ALA A 501 -7.28 28.07 -34.46
C ALA A 501 -8.56 27.45 -35.03
N LEU A 502 -8.95 26.27 -34.55
CA LEU A 502 -10.15 25.56 -34.99
C LEU A 502 -11.36 25.82 -34.09
N ASP A 503 -11.15 26.32 -32.86
CA ASP A 503 -12.23 26.62 -31.92
C ASP A 503 -12.89 27.97 -32.25
N THR A 504 -14.16 27.90 -32.66
CA THR A 504 -14.98 29.07 -32.99
C THR A 504 -15.78 29.59 -31.80
N ASP A 505 -15.81 28.88 -30.67
CA ASP A 505 -16.54 29.29 -29.48
C ASP A 505 -15.71 30.27 -28.63
N VAL A 506 -16.14 31.52 -28.65
CA VAL A 506 -15.50 32.62 -27.90
C VAL A 506 -15.49 32.36 -26.40
N ALA A 507 -16.49 31.66 -25.85
CA ALA A 507 -16.54 31.33 -24.43
C ALA A 507 -15.46 30.29 -24.06
N HIS A 508 -15.14 29.34 -24.93
CA HIS A 508 -14.04 28.40 -24.72
C HIS A 508 -12.67 29.08 -24.76
N LEU A 509 -12.46 29.95 -25.75
CA LEU A 509 -11.23 30.76 -25.87
C LEU A 509 -11.04 31.67 -24.64
N ALA A 510 -12.12 32.34 -24.19
CA ALA A 510 -12.09 33.20 -23.01
C ALA A 510 -11.83 32.44 -21.71
N LYS A 511 -12.31 31.20 -21.57
CA LYS A 511 -12.04 30.34 -20.41
C LYS A 511 -10.58 29.87 -20.35
N ALA A 512 -9.90 29.70 -21.49
CA ALA A 512 -8.51 29.25 -21.55
C ALA A 512 -7.50 30.37 -21.20
N LEU A 513 -7.82 31.63 -21.53
CA LEU A 513 -6.91 32.77 -21.38
C LEU A 513 -6.37 33.00 -19.95
N PRO A 514 -7.18 32.92 -18.87
CA PRO A 514 -6.68 33.11 -17.50
C PRO A 514 -5.57 32.12 -17.10
N ALA A 515 -5.64 30.87 -17.58
CA ALA A 515 -4.62 29.86 -17.27
C ALA A 515 -3.30 30.13 -17.99
N LEU A 516 -3.36 30.59 -19.24
CA LEU A 516 -2.18 31.02 -20.01
C LEU A 516 -1.51 32.25 -19.38
N VAL A 517 -2.29 33.23 -18.95
CA VAL A 517 -1.78 34.44 -18.29
C VAL A 517 -1.16 34.14 -16.92
N ARG A 518 -1.74 33.22 -16.14
CA ARG A 518 -1.11 32.74 -14.91
C ARG A 518 0.24 32.08 -15.21
N SER A 519 0.28 31.19 -16.19
CA SER A 519 1.50 30.49 -16.61
C SER A 519 2.61 31.46 -17.05
N LEU A 520 2.25 32.55 -17.74
CA LEU A 520 3.18 33.64 -18.11
C LEU A 520 3.78 34.35 -16.88
N ARG A 521 2.97 34.60 -15.84
CA ARG A 521 3.46 35.21 -14.59
C ARG A 521 4.40 34.30 -13.79
N TYR A 522 4.25 32.97 -13.89
CA TYR A 522 5.10 32.01 -13.18
C TYR A 522 6.42 31.70 -13.91
N GLY A 523 6.48 31.87 -15.24
CA GLY A 523 7.67 31.59 -16.03
C GLY A 523 8.88 32.46 -15.69
N ASP A 524 8.65 33.72 -15.30
CA ASP A 524 9.71 34.68 -14.91
C ASP A 524 10.46 34.24 -13.63
N VAL A 525 9.76 33.60 -12.69
CA VAL A 525 10.34 33.11 -11.42
C VAL A 525 11.21 31.86 -11.64
N ARG A 526 10.97 31.11 -12.71
CA ARG A 526 11.56 29.77 -12.95
C ARG A 526 12.57 29.74 -14.10
N GLY A 527 12.81 30.88 -14.77
CA GLY A 527 13.79 31.01 -15.86
C GLY A 527 13.45 30.21 -17.11
N THR A 528 12.16 29.96 -17.38
CA THR A 528 11.69 29.21 -18.56
C THR A 528 11.34 30.19 -19.69
N ASP A 529 11.74 29.91 -20.93
CA ASP A 529 11.38 30.73 -22.08
C ASP A 529 9.86 30.67 -22.34
N THR A 530 9.19 31.80 -22.11
CA THR A 530 7.73 31.93 -22.25
C THR A 530 7.31 32.65 -23.54
N ALA A 531 8.23 32.94 -24.46
CA ALA A 531 7.93 33.69 -25.68
C ALA A 531 6.80 33.05 -26.50
N ALA A 532 6.87 31.73 -26.73
CA ALA A 532 5.84 30.99 -27.44
C ALA A 532 4.48 31.00 -26.73
N LEU A 533 4.47 30.99 -25.39
CA LEU A 533 3.24 31.09 -24.60
C LEU A 533 2.62 32.49 -24.71
N ALA A 534 3.44 33.53 -24.75
CA ALA A 534 3.01 34.91 -24.88
C ALA A 534 2.38 35.18 -26.26
N GLU A 535 2.96 34.62 -27.32
CA GLU A 535 2.40 34.70 -28.68
C GLU A 535 1.02 34.04 -28.75
N VAL A 536 0.87 32.82 -28.21
CA VAL A 536 -0.41 32.10 -28.20
C VAL A 536 -1.45 32.82 -27.35
N ALA A 537 -1.08 33.31 -26.16
CA ALA A 537 -1.99 34.08 -25.31
C ALA A 537 -2.47 35.39 -25.97
N THR A 538 -1.58 36.06 -26.69
CA THR A 538 -1.91 37.29 -27.44
C THR A 538 -2.88 36.99 -28.58
N GLY A 539 -2.60 35.96 -29.39
CA GLY A 539 -3.50 35.54 -30.47
C GLY A 539 -4.88 35.09 -29.99
N LEU A 540 -4.95 34.41 -28.84
CA LEU A 540 -6.22 34.07 -28.17
C LEU A 540 -6.97 35.32 -27.68
N ALA A 541 -6.26 36.26 -27.04
CA ALA A 541 -6.86 37.50 -26.57
C ALA A 541 -7.47 38.31 -27.73
N GLU A 542 -6.75 38.45 -28.85
CA GLU A 542 -7.24 39.13 -30.05
C GLU A 542 -8.52 38.49 -30.59
N ARG A 543 -8.56 37.15 -30.69
CA ARG A 543 -9.76 36.42 -31.14
C ARG A 543 -10.93 36.59 -30.18
N VAL A 544 -10.68 36.55 -28.87
CA VAL A 544 -11.73 36.83 -27.87
C VAL A 544 -12.25 38.25 -28.05
N PHE A 545 -11.38 39.26 -28.17
CA PHE A 545 -11.82 40.65 -28.35
C PHE A 545 -12.64 40.87 -29.63
N VAL A 546 -12.28 40.20 -30.73
CA VAL A 546 -13.01 40.28 -32.00
C VAL A 546 -14.35 39.53 -31.93
N GLY A 547 -14.37 38.37 -31.28
CA GLY A 547 -15.54 37.48 -31.23
C GLY A 547 -16.56 37.81 -30.12
N LEU A 548 -16.16 38.56 -29.08
CA LEU A 548 -17.03 38.85 -27.93
C LEU A 548 -18.29 39.65 -28.29
N PRO A 549 -18.23 40.74 -29.09
CA PRO A 549 -19.41 41.52 -29.43
C PRO A 549 -20.55 40.73 -30.12
N PRO A 550 -20.30 39.88 -31.15
CA PRO A 550 -21.36 39.06 -31.73
C PRO A 550 -21.83 37.94 -30.79
N ALA A 551 -20.96 37.38 -29.94
CA ALA A 551 -21.33 36.34 -28.98
C ALA A 551 -22.20 36.84 -27.81
N CYS A 552 -22.17 38.15 -27.51
CA CYS A 552 -23.04 38.76 -26.49
C CYS A 552 -24.38 39.28 -27.04
N ALA A 553 -24.55 39.29 -28.36
CA ALA A 553 -25.74 39.81 -29.04
C ALA A 553 -26.75 38.74 -29.47
N GLY A 554 -26.34 37.46 -29.47
CA GLY A 554 -27.19 36.27 -29.58
C GLY A 554 -27.34 35.59 -28.23
#